data_AF-A0A0G0JPZ8-F1
#
_entry.id   AF-A0A0G0JPZ8-F1
#
_cell.length_a   1.000
_cell.length_b   1.000
_cell.length_c   1.000
_cell.angle_alpha   90.00
_cell.angle_beta   90.00
_cell.angle_gamma   90.00
#
_symmetry.space_group_name_H-M   'P 1'
#
loop_
_entity.id
_entity.type
_entity.pdbx_description
1 polymer ?
#
loop_
_entity_poly.entity_id
_entity_poly.type
_entity_poly.pdbx_seq_one_letter_code
_entity_poly.pdbx_strand_id
1 'polypeptide(L)'
;MQIKGDKIILSAITSSDKDYFYTIATKSYGAKFWYDDIKREKRSKIAFFNDWTEGYFDPKKPKEGQCFWIMVQGKKIGVIAYNKIDEHNNAEIDIIIADEEDMNKGYGTDAIKTLCEFLLKKLKVNKAWIEARMNNPRAIKAYQKAGFKKEKILEKKDFFQGEFVDCIRLEMH
;
A
#
# COMPACT_ATOMS: atom_id res chain seq x y z
N MET A 1 15.99 -0.58 7.14
CA MET A 1 15.30 0.45 7.95
C MET A 1 14.07 -0.17 8.58
N GLN A 2 13.77 0.16 9.84
CA GLN A 2 12.55 -0.29 10.52
C GLN A 2 11.83 0.89 11.17
N ILE A 3 10.50 0.87 11.15
CA ILE A 3 9.63 1.89 11.75
C ILE A 3 8.63 1.16 12.64
N LYS A 4 8.59 1.51 13.93
CA LYS A 4 7.75 0.84 14.91
C LYS A 4 6.40 1.55 15.01
N GLY A 5 5.32 0.78 14.86
CA GLY A 5 3.94 1.20 15.18
C GLY A 5 3.49 0.66 16.54
N ASP A 6 2.20 0.77 16.83
CA ASP A 6 1.62 0.33 18.12
C ASP A 6 1.54 -1.21 18.21
N LYS A 7 1.23 -1.86 17.09
CA LYS A 7 1.02 -3.32 16.93
C LYS A 7 1.93 -3.94 15.89
N ILE A 8 2.44 -3.15 14.93
CA ILE A 8 3.24 -3.61 13.81
C ILE A 8 4.68 -3.07 13.84
N ILE A 9 5.56 -3.68 13.04
CA ILE A 9 6.83 -3.08 12.61
C ILE A 9 6.81 -3.02 11.08
N LEU A 10 7.09 -1.85 10.52
CA LEU A 10 7.37 -1.70 9.09
C LEU A 10 8.85 -1.96 8.85
N SER A 11 9.19 -3.02 8.11
CA SER A 11 10.57 -3.35 7.77
C SER A 11 10.80 -3.15 6.28
N ALA A 12 11.74 -2.30 5.89
CA ALA A 12 12.01 -2.01 4.48
C ALA A 12 12.29 -3.31 3.70
N ILE A 13 11.62 -3.45 2.56
CA ILE A 13 11.87 -4.51 1.59
C ILE A 13 13.09 -4.09 0.75
N THR A 14 14.02 -5.01 0.53
CA THR A 14 15.21 -4.77 -0.31
C THR A 14 15.21 -5.67 -1.54
N SER A 15 16.16 -5.48 -2.46
CA SER A 15 16.21 -6.27 -3.71
C SER A 15 16.27 -7.80 -3.47
N SER A 16 16.78 -8.26 -2.33
CA SER A 16 16.80 -9.68 -1.95
C SER A 16 15.42 -10.26 -1.62
N ASP A 17 14.44 -9.42 -1.31
CA ASP A 17 13.08 -9.83 -0.96
C ASP A 17 12.12 -9.83 -2.16
N LYS A 18 12.56 -9.39 -3.35
CA LYS A 18 11.68 -9.16 -4.52
C LYS A 18 10.83 -10.37 -4.89
N ASP A 19 11.38 -11.57 -4.83
CA ASP A 19 10.63 -12.80 -5.16
C ASP A 19 9.53 -13.11 -4.16
N TYR A 20 9.78 -12.88 -2.88
CA TYR A 20 8.76 -13.04 -1.85
C TYR A 20 7.71 -11.92 -1.93
N PHE A 21 8.15 -10.68 -2.21
CA PHE A 21 7.24 -9.56 -2.47
C PHE A 21 6.30 -9.85 -3.64
N TYR A 22 6.83 -10.33 -4.77
CA TYR A 22 6.03 -10.75 -5.91
C TYR A 22 4.99 -11.80 -5.53
N THR A 23 5.40 -12.80 -4.73
CA THR A 23 4.49 -13.86 -4.26
C THR A 23 3.34 -13.29 -3.44
N ILE A 24 3.62 -12.43 -2.46
CA ILE A 24 2.60 -11.80 -1.62
C ILE A 24 1.70 -10.86 -2.44
N ALA A 25 2.27 -10.04 -3.32
CA ALA A 25 1.55 -9.06 -4.12
C ALA A 25 0.64 -9.68 -5.21
N THR A 26 0.89 -10.93 -5.61
CA THR A 26 0.14 -11.57 -6.72
C THR A 26 -0.66 -12.81 -6.31
N LYS A 27 -0.24 -13.54 -5.27
CA LYS A 27 -0.83 -14.83 -4.90
C LYS A 27 -1.53 -14.85 -3.54
N SER A 28 -1.36 -13.80 -2.71
CA SER A 28 -2.05 -13.74 -1.42
C SER A 28 -3.55 -13.52 -1.58
N TYR A 29 -4.33 -13.82 -0.54
CA TYR A 29 -5.75 -13.48 -0.51
C TYR A 29 -5.97 -11.98 -0.70
N GLY A 30 -5.10 -11.16 -0.10
CA GLY A 30 -5.13 -9.70 -0.20
C GLY A 30 -4.85 -9.14 -1.61
N ALA A 31 -4.16 -9.89 -2.47
CA ALA A 31 -3.74 -9.42 -3.80
C ALA A 31 -4.92 -8.97 -4.68
N LYS A 32 -6.10 -9.58 -4.52
CA LYS A 32 -7.33 -9.19 -5.24
C LYS A 32 -7.78 -7.75 -4.96
N PHE A 33 -7.31 -7.14 -3.86
CA PHE A 33 -7.62 -5.77 -3.50
C PHE A 33 -6.55 -4.75 -3.93
N TRP A 34 -5.39 -5.19 -4.41
CA TRP A 34 -4.31 -4.29 -4.85
C TRP A 34 -4.45 -3.94 -6.34
N TYR A 35 -4.66 -4.94 -7.18
CA TYR A 35 -4.82 -4.77 -8.63
C TYR A 35 -6.25 -5.04 -9.06
N ASP A 36 -6.68 -4.37 -10.14
CA ASP A 36 -7.89 -4.74 -10.85
C ASP A 36 -7.73 -6.13 -11.50
N ASP A 37 -8.84 -6.76 -11.87
CA ASP A 37 -8.82 -8.13 -12.38
C ASP A 37 -8.10 -8.27 -13.72
N ILE A 38 -8.18 -7.24 -14.59
CA ILE A 38 -7.51 -7.23 -15.90
C ILE A 38 -6.00 -7.27 -15.71
N LYS A 39 -5.47 -6.40 -14.84
CA LYS A 39 -4.06 -6.33 -14.48
C LYS A 39 -3.61 -7.58 -13.74
N ARG A 40 -4.47 -8.23 -12.97
CA ARG A 40 -4.10 -9.43 -12.22
C ARG A 40 -3.96 -10.66 -13.10
N GLU A 41 -4.89 -10.89 -14.03
CA GLU A 41 -4.92 -12.11 -14.85
C GLU A 41 -3.81 -12.16 -15.91
N LYS A 42 -3.44 -11.02 -16.49
CA LYS A 42 -2.57 -10.97 -17.69
C LYS A 42 -1.11 -10.65 -17.40
N ARG A 43 -0.73 -10.49 -16.14
CA ARG A 43 0.54 -9.86 -15.78
C ARG A 43 1.65 -10.86 -15.54
N SER A 44 2.70 -10.77 -16.35
CA SER A 44 3.95 -11.51 -16.13
C SER A 44 4.76 -10.92 -14.96
N LYS A 45 5.68 -11.70 -14.39
CA LYS A 45 6.62 -11.22 -13.37
C LYS A 45 7.46 -10.04 -13.86
N ILE A 46 7.84 -10.04 -15.14
CA ILE A 46 8.58 -8.93 -15.77
C ILE A 46 7.70 -7.67 -15.79
N ALA A 47 6.47 -7.78 -16.30
CA ALA A 47 5.52 -6.66 -16.31
C ALA A 47 5.14 -6.17 -14.90
N PHE A 48 5.22 -7.04 -13.89
CA PHE A 48 5.10 -6.66 -12.49
C PHE A 48 6.23 -5.73 -12.04
N PHE A 49 7.48 -6.08 -12.30
CA PHE A 49 8.62 -5.26 -11.89
C PHE A 49 8.89 -4.02 -12.76
N ASN A 50 8.12 -3.82 -13.83
CA ASN A 50 8.10 -2.53 -14.54
C ASN A 50 7.44 -1.42 -13.71
N ASP A 51 6.45 -1.76 -12.87
CA ASP A 51 5.82 -0.77 -11.97
C ASP A 51 6.61 -0.66 -10.65
N TRP A 52 7.12 -1.79 -10.16
CA TRP A 52 7.96 -1.85 -8.94
C TRP A 52 9.44 -1.83 -9.30
N THR A 53 9.91 -0.65 -9.69
CA THR A 53 11.32 -0.44 -10.06
C THR A 53 12.27 -0.59 -8.86
N GLU A 54 13.58 -0.63 -9.09
CA GLU A 54 14.59 -0.79 -8.02
C GLU A 54 14.51 0.28 -6.92
N GLY A 55 13.96 1.47 -7.21
CA GLY A 55 13.80 2.53 -6.22
C GLY A 55 12.97 2.08 -5.00
N TYR A 56 11.91 1.31 -5.22
CA TYR A 56 11.04 0.77 -4.17
C TYR A 56 11.73 -0.21 -3.22
N PHE A 57 12.92 -0.68 -3.58
CA PHE A 57 13.70 -1.67 -2.84
C PHE A 57 15.05 -1.13 -2.36
N ASP A 58 15.26 0.19 -2.44
CA ASP A 58 16.47 0.86 -1.99
C ASP A 58 16.16 1.97 -0.97
N PRO A 59 16.28 1.70 0.35
CA PRO A 59 15.98 2.69 1.39
C PRO A 59 16.93 3.89 1.40
N LYS A 60 17.99 3.87 0.58
CA LYS A 60 18.88 5.02 0.38
C LYS A 60 18.33 6.02 -0.64
N LYS A 61 17.26 5.67 -1.37
CA LYS A 61 16.60 6.52 -2.38
C LYS A 61 15.16 6.85 -1.98
N PRO A 62 14.92 7.50 -0.83
CA PRO A 62 13.59 7.67 -0.28
C PRO A 62 12.63 8.48 -1.16
N LYS A 63 13.13 9.25 -2.14
CA LYS A 63 12.29 9.98 -3.09
C LYS A 63 11.68 9.10 -4.18
N GLU A 64 12.26 7.94 -4.49
CA GLU A 64 11.75 7.03 -5.54
C GLU A 64 10.59 6.12 -5.06
N GLY A 65 10.23 6.20 -3.78
CA GLY A 65 9.28 5.29 -3.15
C GLY A 65 9.98 4.22 -2.31
N GLN A 66 9.23 3.48 -1.50
CA GLN A 66 9.76 2.35 -0.71
C GLN A 66 8.65 1.40 -0.29
N CYS A 67 8.89 0.11 -0.47
CA CYS A 67 8.05 -0.96 0.07
C CYS A 67 8.51 -1.39 1.47
N PHE A 68 7.56 -1.72 2.33
CA PHE A 68 7.80 -2.26 3.67
C PHE A 68 6.99 -3.52 3.90
N TRP A 69 7.63 -4.52 4.50
CA TRP A 69 6.93 -5.61 5.15
C TRP A 69 6.17 -5.07 6.36
N ILE A 70 4.89 -5.44 6.49
CA ILE A 70 4.13 -5.26 7.72
C ILE A 70 4.40 -6.50 8.58
N MET A 71 5.09 -6.31 9.71
CA MET A 71 5.49 -7.39 10.60
C MET A 71 4.63 -7.42 11.87
N VAL A 72 4.16 -8.59 12.26
CA VAL A 72 3.50 -8.85 13.56
C VAL A 72 4.11 -10.10 14.17
N GLN A 73 4.65 -9.99 15.39
CA GLN A 73 5.24 -11.13 16.12
C GLN A 73 6.25 -11.94 15.27
N GLY A 74 7.05 -11.25 14.45
CA GLY A 74 8.03 -11.87 13.55
C GLY A 74 7.48 -12.41 12.22
N LYS A 75 6.15 -12.45 12.02
CA LYS A 75 5.52 -12.84 10.75
C LYS A 75 5.38 -11.64 9.80
N LYS A 76 5.72 -11.83 8.52
CA LYS A 76 5.39 -10.90 7.42
C LYS A 76 3.92 -11.08 7.05
N ILE A 77 3.04 -10.18 7.50
CA ILE A 77 1.58 -10.31 7.30
C ILE A 77 1.03 -9.52 6.10
N GLY A 78 1.87 -8.73 5.44
CA GLY A 78 1.45 -7.85 4.36
C GLY A 78 2.54 -6.92 3.90
N VAL A 79 2.17 -6.00 3.01
CA VAL A 79 3.05 -4.99 2.46
C VAL A 79 2.36 -3.64 2.50
N ILE A 80 3.10 -2.60 2.85
CA ILE A 80 2.71 -1.21 2.64
C ILE A 80 3.82 -0.51 1.86
N ALA A 81 3.47 0.35 0.92
CA ALA A 81 4.42 1.13 0.17
C ALA A 81 3.97 2.60 0.10
N TYR A 82 4.94 3.48 -0.13
CA TYR A 82 4.64 4.78 -0.70
C TYR A 82 5.32 4.89 -2.06
N ASN A 83 4.63 5.50 -3.02
CA ASN A 83 5.12 5.71 -4.37
C ASN A 83 6.08 6.90 -4.41
N LYS A 84 6.71 7.09 -5.58
CA LYS A 84 7.62 8.20 -5.84
C LYS A 84 7.04 9.52 -5.32
N ILE A 85 7.84 10.25 -4.54
CA ILE A 85 7.46 11.56 -4.04
C ILE A 85 7.54 12.55 -5.20
N ASP A 86 6.43 13.21 -5.50
CA ASP A 86 6.32 14.15 -6.62
C ASP A 86 7.03 15.49 -6.34
N GLU A 87 7.08 16.36 -7.35
CA GLU A 87 7.67 17.70 -7.28
C GLU A 87 6.99 18.63 -6.28
N HIS A 88 5.75 18.33 -5.89
CA HIS A 88 4.97 19.05 -4.87
C HIS A 88 5.13 18.44 -3.48
N ASN A 89 6.04 17.46 -3.32
CA ASN A 89 6.21 16.64 -2.12
C ASN A 89 4.96 15.88 -1.70
N ASN A 90 4.16 15.37 -2.62
CA ASN A 90 3.07 14.46 -2.31
C ASN A 90 3.50 13.00 -2.55
N ALA A 91 2.82 12.06 -1.89
CA ALA A 91 3.02 10.64 -2.09
C ALA A 91 1.70 9.88 -2.09
N GLU A 92 1.57 8.90 -2.97
CA GLU A 92 0.53 7.87 -2.91
C GLU A 92 0.98 6.75 -1.96
N ILE A 93 0.03 6.16 -1.25
CA ILE A 93 0.24 4.99 -0.40
C ILE A 93 -0.53 3.80 -0.97
N ASP A 94 0.14 2.65 -0.98
CA ASP A 94 -0.44 1.36 -1.34
C ASP A 94 -0.31 0.37 -0.18
N ILE A 95 -1.30 -0.50 0.03
CA ILE A 95 -1.28 -1.48 1.12
C ILE A 95 -2.03 -2.76 0.80
N ILE A 96 -1.46 -3.89 1.23
CA ILE A 96 -2.18 -5.15 1.41
C ILE A 96 -1.89 -5.78 2.77
N ILE A 97 -2.90 -6.48 3.27
CA ILE A 97 -2.75 -7.53 4.27
C ILE A 97 -2.92 -8.85 3.51
N ALA A 98 -1.94 -9.75 3.60
CA ALA A 98 -1.82 -10.90 2.72
C ALA A 98 -2.91 -11.95 3.00
N ASP A 99 -3.12 -12.30 4.26
CA ASP A 99 -4.04 -13.35 4.69
C ASP A 99 -5.32 -12.74 5.26
N GLU A 100 -6.47 -13.36 4.97
CA GLU A 100 -7.77 -12.93 5.50
C GLU A 100 -7.81 -12.95 7.04
N GLU A 101 -7.15 -13.96 7.64
CA GLU A 101 -7.03 -14.11 9.08
C GLU A 101 -6.36 -12.91 9.75
N ASP A 102 -5.47 -12.20 9.05
CA ASP A 102 -4.77 -11.03 9.59
C ASP A 102 -5.53 -9.71 9.37
N MET A 103 -6.66 -9.76 8.66
CA MET A 103 -7.55 -8.60 8.47
C MET A 103 -8.41 -8.32 9.70
N ASN A 104 -9.01 -7.13 9.77
CA ASN A 104 -9.90 -6.69 10.85
C ASN A 104 -9.31 -6.67 12.28
N LYS A 105 -8.02 -6.95 12.45
CA LYS A 105 -7.28 -6.88 13.73
C LYS A 105 -6.68 -5.50 14.05
N GLY A 106 -6.86 -4.53 13.13
CA GLY A 106 -6.33 -3.17 13.24
C GLY A 106 -4.91 -2.97 12.69
N TYR A 107 -4.27 -4.02 12.19
CA TYR A 107 -2.90 -3.94 11.64
C TYR A 107 -2.78 -3.00 10.44
N GLY A 108 -3.76 -3.03 9.53
CA GLY A 108 -3.77 -2.12 8.37
C GLY A 108 -3.85 -0.64 8.78
N THR A 109 -4.70 -0.31 9.76
CA THR A 109 -4.80 1.06 10.29
C THR A 109 -3.49 1.50 10.93
N ASP A 110 -2.87 0.65 11.75
CA ASP A 110 -1.60 0.95 12.42
C ASP A 110 -0.45 1.10 11.42
N ALA A 111 -0.38 0.23 10.40
CA ALA A 111 0.62 0.33 9.33
C ALA A 111 0.51 1.65 8.56
N ILE A 112 -0.71 2.05 8.18
CA ILE A 112 -0.96 3.31 7.46
C ILE A 112 -0.58 4.50 8.32
N LYS A 113 -1.06 4.55 9.57
CA LYS A 113 -0.74 5.63 10.50
C LYS A 113 0.78 5.74 10.71
N THR A 114 1.45 4.61 10.93
CA THR A 114 2.91 4.55 11.12
C THR A 114 3.66 5.09 9.90
N LEU A 115 3.28 4.67 8.69
CA LEU A 115 3.91 5.16 7.46
C LEU A 115 3.63 6.64 7.24
N CYS A 116 2.39 7.08 7.44
CA CYS A 116 1.98 8.47 7.31
C CYS A 116 2.78 9.40 8.24
N GLU A 117 2.95 9.02 9.51
CA GLU A 117 3.78 9.78 10.44
C GLU A 117 5.23 9.88 9.97
N PHE A 118 5.78 8.82 9.39
CA PHE A 118 7.12 8.85 8.79
C PHE A 118 7.18 9.80 7.59
N LEU A 119 6.23 9.70 6.65
CA LEU A 119 6.19 10.56 5.45
C LEU A 119 6.10 12.04 5.82
N LEU A 120 5.16 12.42 6.69
CA LEU A 120 4.95 13.81 7.09
C LEU A 120 6.10 14.34 7.95
N LYS A 121 6.52 13.60 9.00
CA LYS A 121 7.48 14.11 9.99
C LYS A 121 8.92 14.02 9.50
N LYS A 122 9.28 12.92 8.81
CA LYS A 122 10.67 12.63 8.41
C LYS A 122 10.95 13.01 6.96
N LEU A 123 10.09 12.61 6.02
CA LEU A 123 10.30 12.93 4.59
C LEU A 123 9.74 14.28 4.16
N LYS A 124 9.02 14.98 5.06
CA LYS A 124 8.41 16.29 4.82
C LYS A 124 7.49 16.28 3.59
N VAL A 125 6.75 15.18 3.43
CA VAL A 125 5.66 15.10 2.46
C VAL A 125 4.57 16.10 2.87
N ASN A 126 4.07 16.88 1.91
CA ASN A 126 3.01 17.87 2.10
C ASN A 126 1.62 17.23 2.12
N LYS A 127 1.46 16.13 1.36
CA LYS A 127 0.21 15.38 1.26
C LYS A 127 0.47 13.91 1.00
N ALA A 128 -0.21 13.05 1.76
CA ALA A 128 -0.36 11.65 1.43
C ALA A 128 -1.78 11.39 0.92
N TRP A 129 -1.93 10.56 -0.11
CA TRP A 129 -3.23 10.10 -0.57
C TRP A 129 -3.23 8.59 -0.79
N ILE A 130 -4.42 8.01 -0.70
CA ILE A 130 -4.66 6.58 -0.86
C ILE A 130 -6.00 6.35 -1.53
N GLU A 131 -6.10 5.25 -2.26
CA GLU A 131 -7.33 4.88 -2.94
C GLU A 131 -7.85 3.52 -2.49
N ALA A 132 -9.16 3.35 -2.58
CA ALA A 132 -9.82 2.06 -2.44
C ALA A 132 -11.05 2.00 -3.36
N ARG A 133 -11.37 0.81 -3.83
CA ARG A 133 -12.68 0.55 -4.44
C ARG A 133 -13.79 0.83 -3.43
N MET A 134 -14.89 1.42 -3.88
CA MET A 134 -16.02 1.76 -3.00
C MET A 134 -16.69 0.52 -2.39
N ASN A 135 -16.62 -0.63 -3.07
CA ASN A 135 -17.08 -1.92 -2.55
C ASN A 135 -16.12 -2.57 -1.54
N ASN A 136 -15.03 -1.91 -1.14
CA ASN A 136 -14.13 -2.33 -0.07
C ASN A 136 -14.28 -1.42 1.17
N PRO A 137 -15.40 -1.50 1.91
CA PRO A 137 -15.65 -0.65 3.06
C PRO A 137 -14.66 -0.88 4.21
N ARG A 138 -14.01 -2.05 4.25
CA ARG A 138 -12.94 -2.36 5.22
C ARG A 138 -11.73 -1.46 5.03
N ALA A 139 -11.24 -1.33 3.79
CA ALA A 139 -10.11 -0.46 3.48
C ALA A 139 -10.45 1.01 3.80
N ILE A 140 -11.59 1.49 3.32
CA ILE A 140 -12.05 2.87 3.58
C ILE A 140 -12.12 3.18 5.08
N LYS A 141 -12.72 2.28 5.88
CA LYS A 141 -12.77 2.43 7.35
C LYS A 141 -11.37 2.46 7.96
N ALA A 142 -10.44 1.64 7.47
CA ALA A 142 -9.07 1.61 7.96
C ALA A 142 -8.34 2.94 7.69
N TYR A 143 -8.55 3.51 6.50
CA TYR A 143 -7.93 4.77 6.06
C TYR A 143 -8.48 5.94 6.86
N GLN A 144 -9.80 6.00 7.05
CA GLN A 144 -10.45 7.02 7.87
C GLN A 144 -9.99 6.97 9.33
N LYS A 145 -9.86 5.76 9.91
CA LYS A 145 -9.30 5.60 11.26
C LYS A 145 -7.84 6.02 11.37
N ALA A 146 -7.09 5.97 10.27
CA ALA A 146 -5.71 6.46 10.21
C ALA A 146 -5.63 7.99 10.03
N GLY A 147 -6.76 8.69 9.84
CA GLY A 147 -6.83 10.15 9.76
C GLY A 147 -7.14 10.69 8.36
N PHE A 148 -7.26 9.82 7.35
CA PHE A 148 -7.59 10.25 5.99
C PHE A 148 -9.03 10.77 5.89
N LYS A 149 -9.21 11.82 5.10
CA LYS A 149 -10.52 12.41 4.80
C LYS A 149 -10.89 12.13 3.35
N LYS A 150 -12.19 11.95 3.09
CA LYS A 150 -12.69 11.71 1.74
C LYS A 150 -12.48 12.96 0.88
N GLU A 151 -11.91 12.78 -0.30
CA GLU A 151 -11.61 13.87 -1.23
C GLU A 151 -12.44 13.74 -2.51
N LYS A 152 -12.35 12.59 -3.19
CA LYS A 152 -12.85 12.46 -4.57
C LYS A 152 -13.36 11.07 -4.89
N ILE A 153 -14.48 10.98 -5.60
CA ILE A 153 -14.95 9.74 -6.25
C ILE A 153 -14.32 9.67 -7.66
N LEU A 154 -13.83 8.50 -8.01
CA LEU A 154 -13.21 8.18 -9.29
C LEU A 154 -14.11 7.16 -9.99
N GLU A 155 -15.00 7.66 -10.84
CA GLU A 155 -16.03 6.86 -11.51
C GLU A 155 -15.42 5.79 -12.42
N LYS A 156 -15.90 4.54 -12.32
CA LYS A 156 -15.53 3.40 -13.17
C LYS A 156 -14.01 3.20 -13.34
N LYS A 157 -13.24 3.50 -12.28
CA LYS A 157 -11.77 3.49 -12.34
C LYS A 157 -11.18 2.08 -12.44
N ASP A 158 -11.69 1.13 -11.67
CA ASP A 158 -11.14 -0.23 -11.58
C ASP A 158 -12.10 -1.25 -12.19
N PHE A 159 -11.56 -2.31 -12.81
CA PHE A 159 -12.34 -3.48 -13.22
C PHE A 159 -12.25 -4.59 -12.16
N PHE A 160 -13.33 -4.91 -11.48
CA PHE A 160 -13.33 -5.86 -10.36
C PHE A 160 -14.60 -6.69 -10.34
N GLN A 161 -14.46 -8.01 -10.19
CA GLN A 161 -15.55 -9.00 -10.19
C GLN A 161 -16.44 -8.93 -11.43
N GLY A 162 -15.84 -8.62 -12.59
CA GLY A 162 -16.52 -8.62 -13.89
C GLY A 162 -17.18 -7.29 -14.28
N GLU A 163 -17.05 -6.24 -13.47
CA GLU A 163 -17.63 -4.92 -13.73
C GLU A 163 -16.64 -3.78 -13.46
N PHE A 164 -16.88 -2.62 -14.08
CA PHE A 164 -16.18 -1.39 -13.71
C PHE A 164 -16.80 -0.81 -12.43
N VAL A 165 -15.97 -0.63 -11.41
CA VAL A 165 -16.37 -0.12 -10.09
C VAL A 165 -15.77 1.25 -9.82
N ASP A 166 -16.51 2.04 -9.04
CA ASP A 166 -16.02 3.33 -8.56
C ASP A 166 -14.96 3.13 -7.47
N CYS A 167 -13.95 4.00 -7.52
CA CYS A 167 -12.94 4.13 -6.47
C CYS A 167 -13.15 5.43 -5.70
N ILE A 168 -12.66 5.48 -4.47
CA ILE A 168 -12.59 6.69 -3.66
C ILE A 168 -11.14 7.00 -3.36
N ARG A 169 -10.75 8.26 -3.59
CA ARG A 169 -9.50 8.84 -3.12
C ARG A 169 -9.73 9.54 -1.80
N LEU A 170 -8.87 9.25 -0.84
CA LEU A 170 -8.80 9.92 0.43
C LEU A 170 -7.42 10.54 0.59
N GLU A 171 -7.34 11.68 1.27
CA GLU A 171 -6.09 12.40 1.48
C GLU A 171 -5.89 12.80 2.95
N MET A 172 -4.65 13.12 3.27
CA MET A 172 -4.19 13.63 4.55
C MET A 172 -3.01 14.58 4.34
N HIS A 173 -2.96 15.63 5.16
CA HIS A 173 -1.94 16.68 5.17
C HIS A 173 -1.15 16.65 6.49
#